data_AF-A0A522AMN0-F1
#
_entry.id   AF-A0A522AMN0-F1
#
_cell.length_a   1.000
_cell.length_b   1.000
_cell.length_c   1.000
_cell.angle_alpha   90.00
_cell.angle_beta   90.00
_cell.angle_gamma   90.00
#
_symmetry.space_group_name_H-M   'P 1'
#
loop_
_entity.id
_entity.type
_entity.pdbx_description
1 polymer ?
#
loop_
_entity_poly.entity_id
_entity_poly.type
_entity_poly.pdbx_seq_one_letter_code
_entity_poly.pdbx_strand_id
1 'polypeptide(L)'
;MTRLPARQTLLLILVPLLATFAGQRLFLHLVGVHHVRTNGLIIHHLFFGVLLVLPSAFVIAFNPRRRWAAMLACVVMGIGSAMVLDEIVYLVATPASDSDYVSPLSLWGAVIFISLAVLLLLALFRLHRNDEQPGSK
;
A
#
# COMPACT_ATOMS: atom_id res chain seq x y z
N MET A 1 -23.71 -5.30 12.99
CA MET A 1 -22.55 -4.84 12.21
C MET A 1 -21.38 -5.76 12.53
N THR A 2 -20.79 -6.45 11.55
CA THR A 2 -19.65 -7.35 11.81
C THR A 2 -18.34 -6.60 11.59
N ARG A 3 -17.78 -6.00 12.65
CA ARG A 3 -16.42 -5.42 12.58
C ARG A 3 -15.39 -6.54 12.49
N LEU A 4 -14.33 -6.30 11.71
CA LEU A 4 -13.18 -7.20 11.67
C LEU A 4 -12.38 -7.04 12.96
N PRO A 5 -11.86 -8.14 13.56
CA PRO A 5 -10.89 -8.05 14.64
C PRO A 5 -9.68 -7.22 14.21
N ALA A 6 -9.14 -6.39 15.10
CA ALA A 6 -8.03 -5.49 14.79
C ALA A 6 -6.81 -6.21 14.19
N ARG A 7 -6.48 -7.41 14.71
CA ARG A 7 -5.41 -8.26 14.19
C ARG A 7 -5.69 -8.73 12.76
N GLN A 8 -6.96 -9.03 12.45
CA GLN A 8 -7.35 -9.43 11.10
C GLN A 8 -7.25 -8.24 10.13
N THR A 9 -7.71 -7.05 10.53
CA THR A 9 -7.56 -5.82 9.74
C THR A 9 -6.09 -5.51 9.46
N LEU A 10 -5.23 -5.59 10.49
CA LEU A 10 -3.78 -5.41 10.34
C LEU A 10 -3.20 -6.36 9.27
N LEU A 11 -3.46 -7.65 9.38
CA LEU A 11 -2.90 -8.64 8.46
C LEU A 11 -3.43 -8.49 7.03
N LEU A 12 -4.72 -8.17 6.88
CA LEU A 12 -5.35 -7.96 5.58
C LEU A 12 -4.85 -6.71 4.85
N ILE A 13 -4.25 -5.74 5.55
CA ILE A 13 -3.58 -4.59 4.93
C ILE A 13 -2.09 -4.89 4.73
N LEU A 14 -1.42 -5.36 5.79
CA LEU A 14 0.03 -5.50 5.84
C LEU A 14 0.55 -6.54 4.85
N VAL A 15 -0.06 -7.72 4.78
CA VAL A 15 0.42 -8.80 3.92
C VAL A 15 0.30 -8.41 2.44
N PRO A 16 -0.85 -7.92 1.94
CA PRO A 16 -0.94 -7.47 0.55
C PRO A 16 -0.04 -6.29 0.23
N LEU A 17 0.17 -5.35 1.17
CA LEU A 17 1.10 -4.24 1.00
C LEU A 17 2.53 -4.72 0.74
N LEU A 18 3.06 -5.57 1.63
CA LEU A 18 4.42 -6.09 1.50
C LEU A 18 4.58 -7.00 0.28
N ALA A 19 3.60 -7.87 0.03
CA ALA A 19 3.62 -8.78 -1.12
C ALA A 19 3.58 -8.01 -2.46
N THR A 20 2.77 -6.95 -2.54
CA THR A 20 2.68 -6.11 -3.75
C THR A 20 3.98 -5.36 -3.99
N PHE A 21 4.52 -4.68 -2.97
CA PHE A 21 5.81 -3.98 -3.08
C PHE A 21 6.95 -4.93 -3.50
N ALA A 22 7.10 -6.06 -2.80
CA ALA A 22 8.13 -7.04 -3.11
C ALA A 22 7.94 -7.65 -4.51
N GLY A 23 6.69 -7.96 -4.89
CA GLY A 23 6.34 -8.51 -6.19
C GLY A 23 6.65 -7.55 -7.33
N GLN A 24 6.28 -6.27 -7.20
CA GLN A 24 6.59 -5.25 -8.20
C GLN A 24 8.08 -5.04 -8.36
N ARG A 25 8.84 -4.91 -7.26
CA ARG A 25 10.29 -4.74 -7.30
C ARG A 25 11.00 -5.97 -7.86
N LEU A 26 10.58 -7.17 -7.49
CA LEU A 26 11.13 -8.39 -8.04
C LEU A 26 10.86 -8.48 -9.55
N PHE A 27 9.63 -8.20 -9.98
CA PHE A 27 9.27 -8.17 -11.39
C PHE A 27 10.10 -7.15 -12.17
N LEU A 28 10.25 -5.93 -11.63
CA LEU A 28 11.07 -4.87 -12.23
C LEU A 28 12.52 -5.31 -12.45
N HIS A 29 13.13 -5.98 -11.47
CA HIS A 29 14.52 -6.42 -11.56
C HIS A 29 14.72 -7.67 -12.41
N LEU A 30 13.74 -8.58 -12.48
CA LEU A 30 13.84 -9.81 -13.27
C LEU A 30 13.42 -9.65 -14.73
N VAL A 31 12.38 -8.85 -14.98
CA VAL A 31 11.73 -8.72 -16.29
C VAL A 31 12.05 -7.38 -16.95
N GLY A 32 12.43 -6.36 -16.16
CA GLY A 32 12.71 -5.02 -16.65
C GLY A 32 11.50 -4.09 -16.59
N VAL A 33 11.69 -2.84 -17.04
CA VAL A 33 10.66 -1.80 -17.00
C VAL A 33 9.66 -2.00 -18.14
N HIS A 34 8.41 -2.27 -17.79
CA HIS A 34 7.30 -2.33 -18.73
C HIS A 34 6.25 -1.28 -18.39
N HIS A 35 5.89 -0.48 -19.39
CA HIS A 35 4.95 0.62 -19.25
C HIS A 35 3.58 0.26 -19.81
N VAL A 36 2.53 0.61 -19.08
CA VAL A 36 1.19 0.71 -19.66
C VAL A 36 1.12 2.04 -20.43
N ARG A 37 0.84 1.98 -21.73
CA ARG A 37 0.75 3.17 -22.60
C ARG A 37 -0.65 3.34 -23.17
N THR A 38 -1.19 4.54 -23.06
CA THR A 38 -2.47 4.93 -23.69
C THR A 38 -2.28 6.25 -24.43
N ASN A 39 -2.55 6.28 -25.73
CA ASN A 39 -2.38 7.48 -26.58
C ASN A 39 -0.99 8.15 -26.46
N GLY A 40 0.07 7.34 -26.28
CA GLY A 40 1.44 7.84 -26.11
C GLY A 40 1.81 8.29 -24.69
N LEU A 41 0.84 8.33 -23.75
CA LEU A 41 1.08 8.63 -22.34
C LEU A 41 1.45 7.37 -21.58
N ILE A 42 2.48 7.45 -20.73
CA ILE A 42 2.86 6.40 -19.79
C ILE A 42 1.99 6.52 -18.55
N ILE A 43 1.28 5.44 -18.22
CA ILE A 43 0.47 5.34 -17.01
C ILE A 43 1.27 4.60 -15.95
N HIS A 44 1.74 5.38 -14.98
CA HIS A 44 2.41 4.94 -13.78
C HIS A 44 1.50 4.07 -12.92
N HIS A 45 2.05 3.07 -12.24
CA HIS A 45 1.24 2.18 -11.42
C HIS A 45 0.70 2.90 -10.17
N LEU A 46 1.29 4.02 -9.78
CA LEU A 46 0.75 4.99 -8.84
C LEU A 46 -0.68 5.42 -9.21
N PHE A 47 -1.00 5.61 -10.49
CA PHE A 47 -2.35 5.97 -10.92
C PHE A 47 -3.36 4.89 -10.52
N PHE A 48 -3.06 3.63 -10.83
CA PHE A 48 -3.89 2.50 -10.41
C PHE A 48 -3.90 2.36 -8.88
N GLY A 49 -2.77 2.62 -8.21
CA GLY A 49 -2.68 2.66 -6.76
C GLY A 49 -3.68 3.64 -6.13
N VAL A 50 -3.74 4.88 -6.63
CA VAL A 50 -4.71 5.90 -6.16
C VAL A 50 -6.15 5.45 -6.41
N LEU A 51 -6.45 4.87 -7.58
CA LEU A 51 -7.76 4.32 -7.90
C LEU A 51 -8.18 3.17 -6.98
N LEU A 52 -7.24 2.46 -6.36
CA LEU A 52 -7.52 1.41 -5.39
C LEU A 52 -7.63 1.97 -3.96
N VAL A 53 -6.72 2.87 -3.56
CA VAL A 53 -6.67 3.44 -2.20
C VAL A 53 -7.91 4.26 -1.89
N LEU A 54 -8.33 5.18 -2.76
CA LEU A 54 -9.42 6.09 -2.42
C LEU A 54 -10.77 5.37 -2.19
N PRO A 55 -11.23 4.48 -3.09
CA PRO A 55 -12.49 3.75 -2.86
C PRO A 55 -12.40 2.82 -1.65
N SER A 56 -11.27 2.14 -1.44
CA SER A 56 -11.10 1.27 -0.27
C SER A 56 -11.13 2.05 1.04
N ALA A 57 -10.51 3.23 1.08
CA ALA A 57 -10.57 4.14 2.22
C ALA A 57 -12.02 4.55 2.53
N PHE A 58 -12.80 4.94 1.52
CA PHE A 58 -14.19 5.30 1.69
C PHE A 58 -15.03 4.13 2.19
N VAL A 59 -14.86 2.93 1.61
CA VAL A 59 -15.58 1.73 2.07
C VAL A 59 -15.28 1.46 3.54
N ILE A 60 -14.02 1.54 3.97
CA ILE A 60 -13.63 1.35 5.38
C ILE A 60 -14.24 2.43 6.28
N ALA A 61 -14.17 3.70 5.87
CA ALA A 61 -14.67 4.85 6.63
C ALA A 61 -16.16 4.74 6.95
N PHE A 62 -16.97 4.22 6.02
CA PHE A 62 -18.41 4.04 6.21
C PHE A 62 -18.81 2.71 6.89
N ASN A 63 -17.85 1.95 7.44
CA ASN A 63 -18.10 0.69 8.16
C ASN A 63 -19.04 -0.27 7.41
N PRO A 64 -18.54 -1.03 6.42
CA PRO A 64 -19.39 -1.78 5.52
C PRO A 64 -20.16 -2.86 6.28
N ARG A 65 -21.44 -3.04 5.94
CA ARG A 65 -22.34 -3.97 6.65
C ARG A 65 -21.94 -5.44 6.47
N ARG A 66 -21.30 -5.77 5.34
CA ARG A 66 -20.90 -7.14 4.97
C ARG A 66 -19.43 -7.35 5.30
N ARG A 67 -19.11 -8.41 6.07
CA ARG A 67 -17.74 -8.75 6.47
C ARG A 67 -16.77 -8.89 5.28
N TRP A 68 -17.19 -9.55 4.21
CA TRP A 68 -16.33 -9.74 3.03
C TRP A 68 -15.95 -8.41 2.37
N ALA A 69 -16.83 -7.41 2.39
CA ALA A 69 -16.56 -6.09 1.83
C ALA A 69 -15.50 -5.35 2.66
N ALA A 70 -15.55 -5.48 3.99
CA ALA A 70 -14.49 -4.98 4.88
C ALA A 70 -13.14 -5.64 4.58
N MET A 71 -13.15 -6.97 4.38
CA MET A 71 -11.92 -7.73 4.11
C MET A 71 -11.31 -7.32 2.77
N LEU A 72 -12.13 -7.26 1.71
CA LEU A 72 -11.70 -6.84 0.39
C LEU A 72 -11.15 -5.43 0.41
N ALA A 73 -11.83 -4.49 1.09
CA ALA A 73 -11.35 -3.11 1.21
C ALA A 73 -9.98 -3.04 1.92
N CYS A 74 -9.74 -3.84 2.95
CA CYS A 74 -8.42 -3.91 3.61
C CYS A 74 -7.33 -4.42 2.65
N VAL A 75 -7.62 -5.46 1.88
CA VAL A 75 -6.68 -6.01 0.89
C VAL A 75 -6.37 -4.99 -0.20
N VAL A 76 -7.41 -4.39 -0.78
CA VAL A 76 -7.29 -3.36 -1.82
C VAL A 76 -6.53 -2.13 -1.31
N MET A 77 -6.76 -1.73 -0.06
CA MET A 77 -6.01 -0.66 0.61
C MET A 77 -4.52 -1.00 0.67
N GLY A 78 -4.15 -2.22 1.06
CA GLY A 78 -2.76 -2.67 1.13
C GLY A 78 -2.08 -2.65 -0.24
N ILE A 79 -2.72 -3.24 -1.26
CA ILE A 79 -2.23 -3.27 -2.65
C ILE A 79 -2.03 -1.85 -3.18
N GLY A 80 -3.08 -1.02 -3.13
CA GLY A 80 -3.04 0.33 -3.66
C GLY A 80 -2.00 1.19 -2.95
N SER A 81 -1.86 1.04 -1.64
CA SER A 81 -0.86 1.77 -0.85
C SER A 81 0.56 1.39 -1.27
N ALA A 82 0.84 0.10 -1.49
CA ALA A 82 2.15 -0.33 -2.00
C ALA A 82 2.46 0.32 -3.35
N MET A 83 1.50 0.29 -4.28
CA MET A 83 1.65 0.87 -5.62
C MET A 83 1.89 2.39 -5.59
N VAL A 84 1.20 3.13 -4.70
CA VAL A 84 1.44 4.56 -4.55
C VAL A 84 2.83 4.82 -3.96
N LEU A 85 3.16 4.16 -2.84
CA LEU A 85 4.39 4.44 -2.10
C LEU A 85 5.66 4.00 -2.86
N ASP A 86 5.57 2.99 -3.72
CA ASP A 86 6.69 2.52 -4.52
C ASP A 86 7.24 3.60 -5.47
N GLU A 87 6.36 4.45 -5.98
CA GLU A 87 6.66 5.31 -7.13
C GLU A 87 6.89 6.78 -6.74
N ILE A 88 6.60 7.18 -5.50
CA ILE A 88 6.71 8.58 -5.05
C ILE A 88 8.12 9.13 -5.26
N VAL A 89 9.16 8.43 -4.77
CA VAL A 89 10.54 8.94 -4.87
C VAL A 89 11.02 8.95 -6.31
N TYR A 90 10.66 7.93 -7.08
CA TYR A 90 10.94 7.88 -8.49
C TYR A 90 10.36 9.09 -9.24
N LEU A 91 9.07 9.40 -9.06
CA LEU A 91 8.42 10.49 -9.80
C LEU A 91 8.80 11.88 -9.30
N VAL A 92 9.02 12.05 -7.99
CA VAL A 92 9.21 13.38 -7.39
C VAL A 92 10.69 13.77 -7.32
N ALA A 93 11.59 12.79 -7.14
CA ALA A 93 13.00 13.04 -6.86
C ALA A 93 13.94 12.58 -7.99
N THR A 94 13.41 12.17 -9.14
CA THR A 94 14.22 11.79 -10.32
C THR A 94 13.64 12.37 -11.61
N PRO A 95 14.40 12.35 -12.73
CA PRO A 95 13.88 12.66 -14.06
C PRO A 95 12.82 11.67 -14.60
N ALA A 96 12.49 10.63 -13.84
CA ALA A 96 11.50 9.61 -14.17
C ALA A 96 11.79 8.85 -15.47
N SER A 97 13.05 8.47 -15.69
CA SER A 97 13.46 7.55 -16.76
C SER A 97 13.48 6.09 -16.29
N ASP A 98 13.45 5.13 -17.23
CA ASP A 98 13.52 3.69 -16.91
C ASP A 98 14.73 3.33 -16.04
N SER A 99 15.89 3.95 -16.32
CA SER A 99 17.11 3.78 -15.51
C SER A 99 16.98 4.36 -14.10
N ASP A 100 16.22 5.44 -13.93
CA ASP A 100 15.97 6.02 -12.61
C ASP A 100 15.05 5.11 -11.80
N TYR A 101 14.15 4.36 -12.44
CA TYR A 101 13.21 3.51 -11.72
C TYR A 101 13.91 2.31 -11.05
N VAL A 102 14.89 1.73 -11.74
CA VAL A 102 15.76 0.65 -11.20
C VAL A 102 16.90 1.17 -10.33
N SER A 103 17.04 2.49 -10.17
CA SER A 103 18.13 3.10 -9.42
C SER A 103 18.04 2.78 -7.92
N PRO A 104 19.19 2.76 -7.20
CA PRO A 104 19.20 2.62 -5.75
C PRO A 104 18.38 3.71 -5.04
N LEU A 105 18.34 4.94 -5.59
CA LEU A 105 17.59 6.05 -5.02
C LEU A 105 16.09 5.76 -5.01
N SER A 106 15.54 5.28 -6.13
CA SER A 106 14.14 4.86 -6.24
C SER A 106 13.83 3.71 -5.27
N LEU A 107 14.69 2.68 -5.23
CA LEU A 107 14.49 1.52 -4.37
C LEU A 107 14.50 1.89 -2.88
N TRP A 108 15.55 2.58 -2.40
CA TRP A 108 15.65 2.96 -1.00
C TRP A 108 14.58 3.97 -0.59
N GLY A 109 14.21 4.86 -1.50
CA GLY A 109 13.08 5.76 -1.33
C GLY A 109 11.79 5.01 -1.04
N ALA A 110 11.44 4.04 -1.89
CA ALA A 110 10.27 3.19 -1.68
C ALA A 110 10.36 2.38 -0.38
N VAL A 111 11.51 1.78 -0.06
CA VAL A 111 11.73 1.05 1.19
C VAL A 111 11.45 1.94 2.41
N ILE A 112 11.89 3.20 2.40
CA ILE A 112 11.63 4.16 3.48
C ILE A 112 10.13 4.42 3.61
N PHE A 113 9.44 4.76 2.53
CA PHE A 113 8.00 5.05 2.56
C PHE A 113 7.16 3.85 2.99
N ILE A 114 7.47 2.66 2.47
CA ILE A 114 6.85 1.40 2.88
C ILE A 114 7.08 1.14 4.37
N SER A 115 8.32 1.32 4.85
CA SER A 115 8.66 1.14 6.27
C SER A 115 7.88 2.10 7.17
N LEU A 116 7.76 3.37 6.79
CA LEU A 116 6.97 4.36 7.52
C LEU A 116 5.49 3.97 7.57
N ALA A 117 4.91 3.51 6.46
CA ALA A 117 3.53 3.03 6.43
C ALA A 117 3.30 1.80 7.32
N VAL A 118 4.23 0.84 7.32
CA VAL A 118 4.19 -0.34 8.20
C VAL A 118 4.28 0.07 9.66
N LEU A 119 5.23 0.95 10.01
CA LEU A 119 5.39 1.44 11.37
C LEU A 119 4.14 2.17 11.86
N LEU A 120 3.55 3.03 11.02
CA LEU A 120 2.30 3.71 11.33
C LEU A 120 1.16 2.71 11.57
N LEU A 121 0.99 1.73 10.68
CA LEU A 121 -0.06 0.71 10.81
C LEU A 121 0.11 -0.12 12.10
N LEU A 122 1.33 -0.51 12.44
CA LEU A 122 1.64 -1.24 13.67
C LEU A 122 1.42 -0.37 14.92
N ALA A 123 1.77 0.92 14.87
CA ALA A 123 1.53 1.86 15.96
C ALA A 123 0.02 2.03 16.21
N LEU A 124 -0.77 2.24 15.16
CA LEU A 124 -2.23 2.34 15.24
C LEU A 124 -2.87 1.05 15.79
N PHE A 125 -2.39 -0.12 15.36
CA PHE A 125 -2.84 -1.40 15.91
C PHE A 125 -2.55 -1.50 17.41
N ARG A 126 -1.35 -1.10 17.86
CA ARG A 126 -0.98 -1.13 19.28
C ARG A 126 -1.83 -0.18 20.11
N LEU A 127 -2.08 1.04 19.62
CA LEU A 127 -2.94 2.02 20.30
C LEU A 127 -4.35 1.46 20.48
N HIS A 128 -4.95 0.95 19.40
CA HIS A 128 -6.30 0.38 19.45
C HIS A 128 -6.41 -0.81 20.41
N ARG A 129 -5.39 -1.68 20.45
CA ARG A 129 -5.35 -2.81 21.38
C ARG A 129 -5.27 -2.36 22.84
N ASN A 130 -4.58 -1.26 23.12
CA ASN A 130 -4.44 -0.74 24.49
C ASN A 130 -5.77 -0.12 24.97
N ASP A 131 -6.54 0.51 24.09
CA ASP A 131 -7.86 1.06 24.41
C ASP A 131 -8.87 -0.04 24.79
N GLU A 132 -8.73 -1.24 24.21
CA GLU A 132 -9.55 -2.41 24.57
C GLU A 132 -9.15 -3.07 25.91
N GLN A 133 -7.99 -2.72 26.49
CA GLN A 133 -7.50 -3.25 27.78
C GLN A 133 -7.17 -2.14 28.80
N PRO A 134 -8.17 -1.37 29.28
CA PRO A 134 -7.92 -0.37 30.30
C PRO A 134 -7.74 -1.05 31.66
N GLY A 135 -6.49 -1.37 32.07
CA GLY A 135 -6.24 -1.79 33.46
C GLY A 135 -5.06 -2.70 33.80
N SER A 136 -4.15 -3.04 32.89
CA SER A 136 -2.94 -3.80 33.27
C SER A 136 -1.81 -2.86 33.71
N LYS A 137 -1.95 -2.21 34.86
CA LYS A 137 -0.84 -1.69 35.67
C LYS A 137 -1.00 -2.19 37.09
#